data_AF-A0A2S9G8N1-F1
#
_entry.id   AF-A0A2S9G8N1-F1
#
_cell.length_a   1.000
_cell.length_b   1.000
_cell.length_c   1.000
_cell.angle_alpha   90.00
_cell.angle_beta   90.00
_cell.angle_gamma   90.00
#
_symmetry.space_group_name_H-M   'P 1'
#
loop_
_entity.id
_entity.type
_entity.pdbx_description
1 polymer ?
#
loop_
_entity_poly.entity_id
_entity_poly.type
_entity_poly.pdbx_seq_one_letter_code
_entity_poly.pdbx_strand_id
1 'polypeptide(L)' 'RGVGPDTDVAVYCGSGVTAAVVIAALASVGVDAALFPGSWSQWSAEPDREVARG' A
#
# COMPACT_ATOMS: atom_id res chain seq x y z
N ARG A 1 -0.74 -15.72 0.07
CA ARG A 1 -1.66 -15.39 -1.06
C ARG A 1 -1.16 -14.09 -1.69
N GLY A 2 -1.40 -13.88 -2.99
CA GLY A 2 -1.00 -12.67 -3.73
C GLY A 2 -2.21 -11.88 -4.27
N VAL A 3 -1.93 -10.78 -4.97
CA VAL A 3 -2.92 -9.92 -5.66
C VAL A 3 -3.24 -10.52 -7.03
N GLY A 4 -4.52 -10.58 -7.40
CA GLY A 4 -5.00 -11.10 -8.69
C GLY A 4 -5.72 -10.03 -9.54
N PRO A 5 -6.18 -10.39 -10.76
CA PRO A 5 -6.75 -9.45 -11.74
C PRO A 5 -7.99 -8.69 -11.25
N ASP A 6 -8.83 -9.34 -10.43
CA ASP A 6 -10.09 -8.76 -9.93
C ASP A 6 -9.99 -8.25 -8.48
N THR A 7 -8.77 -8.00 -8.00
CA THR A 7 -8.53 -7.55 -6.62
C THR A 7 -8.33 -6.05 -6.61
N ASP A 8 -9.10 -5.33 -5.77
CA ASP A 8 -8.82 -3.93 -5.49
C ASP A 8 -7.42 -3.79 -4.88
N VAL A 9 -6.57 -2.98 -5.53
CA VAL A 9 -5.16 -2.84 -5.16
C VAL A 9 -4.97 -1.58 -4.33
N ALA A 10 -4.31 -1.72 -3.19
CA ALA A 10 -3.77 -0.60 -2.42
C ALA A 10 -2.28 -0.81 -2.13
N VAL A 11 -1.51 0.28 -2.16
CA VAL A 11 -0.06 0.25 -1.93
C VAL A 11 0.32 1.14 -0.75
N TYR A 12 1.22 0.62 0.08
CA TYR A 12 1.83 1.35 1.19
C TYR A 12 3.30 0.96 1.32
N CYS A 13 4.08 1.76 2.04
CA CYS A 13 5.44 1.40 2.44
C CYS A 13 5.71 1.90 3.87
N GLY A 14 6.93 2.37 4.18
CA GLY A 14 7.23 3.05 5.43
C GLY A 14 6.49 4.39 5.55
N SER A 15 6.73 5.28 4.59
CA SER A 15 6.31 6.69 4.60
C SER A 15 5.50 7.14 3.38
N GLY A 16 5.09 6.20 2.53
CA GLY A 16 4.35 6.48 1.28
C GLY A 16 5.22 6.84 0.08
N VAL A 17 6.48 7.25 0.27
CA VAL A 17 7.36 7.71 -0.82
C VAL A 17 7.61 6.62 -1.87
N THR A 18 8.05 5.43 -1.44
CA THR A 18 8.25 4.29 -2.36
C THR A 18 6.93 3.81 -2.95
N ALA A 19 5.84 3.85 -2.17
CA ALA A 19 4.52 3.43 -2.64
C ALA A 19 4.03 4.31 -3.80
N ALA A 20 4.32 5.61 -3.81
CA ALA A 20 3.99 6.49 -4.93
C ALA A 20 4.65 6.07 -6.25
N VAL A 21 5.89 5.55 -6.21
CA VAL A 21 6.57 5.02 -7.40
C VAL A 21 5.85 3.76 -7.91
N VAL A 22 5.38 2.90 -7.02
CA VAL A 22 4.62 1.71 -7.39
C VAL A 22 3.25 2.07 -7.97
N ILE A 23 2.56 3.08 -7.42
CA ILE A 23 1.32 3.60 -8.01
C ILE A 23 1.55 4.06 -9.46
N ALA A 24 2.63 4.80 -9.72
CA ALA A 24 2.97 5.22 -11.08
C ALA A 24 3.26 4.04 -12.01
N ALA A 25 3.94 3.00 -11.50
CA ALA A 25 4.21 1.78 -12.27
C ALA A 25 2.95 0.95 -12.55
N LEU A 26 1.99 0.88 -11.62
CA LEU A 26 0.71 0.22 -11.81
C LEU A 26 -0.15 0.98 -12.83
N ALA A 27 -0.19 2.31 -12.71
CA ALA A 27 -0.89 3.17 -13.66
C ALA A 27 -0.34 3.03 -15.09
N SER A 28 0.98 2.86 -15.26
CA SER A 28 1.58 2.70 -16.59
C SER A 28 1.20 1.40 -17.30
N VAL A 29 0.71 0.40 -16.57
CA VAL A 29 0.17 -0.86 -17.10
C VAL A 29 -1.36 -0.94 -17.01
N GLY A 30 -2.02 0.18 -16.72
CA GLY A 30 -3.48 0.27 -16.69
C GLY A 30 -4.15 -0.31 -15.44
N VAL A 31 -3.41 -0.52 -14.36
CA VAL A 31 -3.95 -0.96 -13.07
C VAL A 31 -4.27 0.26 -12.22
N ASP A 32 -5.54 0.43 -11.87
CA ASP A 32 -5.97 1.43 -10.90
C ASP A 32 -5.68 0.93 -9.48
N ALA A 33 -4.98 1.74 -8.69
CA ALA A 33 -4.54 1.38 -7.35
C ALA A 33 -4.62 2.56 -6.40
N ALA A 34 -5.08 2.31 -5.19
CA ALA A 34 -5.13 3.31 -4.13
C ALA A 34 -3.77 3.44 -3.42
N LEU A 35 -3.34 4.68 -3.17
CA LEU A 35 -2.23 4.94 -2.26
C LEU A 35 -2.76 5.07 -0.83
N PHE A 36 -2.10 4.44 0.14
CA PHE A 36 -2.24 4.81 1.55
C PHE A 36 -1.08 5.74 1.95
N PRO A 37 -1.28 7.09 1.94
CA PRO A 37 -0.16 8.03 1.98
C PRO A 37 0.62 7.98 3.30
N GLY A 38 -0.08 7.94 4.44
CA GLY A 38 0.58 7.88 5.74
C GLY A 38 1.26 6.54 6.03
N SER A 39 0.87 5.48 5.30
CA SER A 39 1.63 4.23 5.22
C SER A 39 1.88 3.61 6.61
N TRP A 40 2.94 2.81 6.77
CA TRP A 40 3.24 2.17 8.04
C TRP A 40 3.43 3.16 9.19
N SER A 41 4.04 4.32 8.94
CA SER A 41 4.20 5.37 9.96
C SER A 41 2.86 5.82 10.54
N GLN A 42 1.83 5.98 9.72
CA GLN A 42 0.47 6.28 10.20
C GLN A 42 -0.19 5.05 10.85
N TRP A 43 -0.01 3.85 10.30
CA TRP A 43 -0.60 2.64 10.88
C TRP A 43 -0.11 2.38 12.29
N SER A 44 1.21 2.37 12.47
CA SER A 44 1.88 2.06 13.73
C SER A 44 1.80 3.16 14.80
N ALA A 45 1.36 4.36 14.43
CA ALA A 45 1.10 5.44 15.39
C ALA A 45 -0.13 5.17 16.28
N GLU A 46 -1.01 4.25 15.86
CA GLU A 46 -2.17 3.82 16.63
C GLU A 46 -1.90 2.45 17.27
N PRO A 47 -1.61 2.38 18.59
CA PRO A 47 -1.11 1.17 19.25
C PRO A 47 -2.13 0.03 19.31
N ASP A 48 -3.42 0.33 19.21
CA ASP A 48 -4.50 -0.65 19.25
C ASP A 48 -4.74 -1.33 17.89
N ARG A 49 -4.05 -0.90 16.82
CA ARG A 49 -4.16 -1.55 15.51
C ARG A 49 -3.41 -2.87 15.47
N GLU A 50 -4.04 -3.86 14.85
CA GLU A 50 -3.43 -5.16 14.67
C GLU A 50 -2.16 -5.08 13.80
N VAL A 51 -1.15 -5.85 14.21
CA VAL A 51 0.14 -5.93 13.52
C VAL A 51 0.57 -7.39 13.49
N ALA A 52 0.79 -7.92 12.29
CA ALA A 52 1.45 -9.21 12.12
C ALA A 52 2.97 -9.07 12.29
N ARG A 53 3.61 -10.07 12.89
CA ARG A 53 5.07 -10.25 12.99
C ARG A 53 5.42 -11.62 12.43
N GLY A 54 6.65 -11.77 11.94
CA GLY A 54 7.14 -13.01 11.30
C GLY A 54 7.17 -14.21 12.24
#